data_AF-A0A9Q0E150-F1
#
_entry.id   AF-A0A9Q0E150-F1
#
_cell.length_a   1.000
_cell.length_b   1.000
_cell.length_c   1.000
_cell.angle_alpha   90.00
_cell.angle_beta   90.00
_cell.angle_gamma   90.00
#
_symmetry.space_group_name_H-M   'P 1'
#
loop_
_entity.id
_entity.type
_entity.pdbx_description
1 polymer ?
#
loop_
_entity_poly.entity_id
_entity_poly.type
_entity_poly.pdbx_seq_one_letter_code
_entity_poly.pdbx_strand_id
1 'polypeptide(L)'
;MYSFTVVTVQAVKCPPITVGDDVQVTGDSSQTSYMSVLQFGCRTNLLVLYGPSYIRCEADGNWNAQPPRCDVVKCKAPMIHNGKVDNNEYAEGDGDEVDMVPGPSESPVTGAAQCNCDTQ
;
A
#
# COMPACT_ATOMS: atom_id res chain seq x y z
N MET A 1 -41.67 8.01 41.86
CA MET A 1 -40.53 7.09 41.70
C MET A 1 -39.79 7.53 40.45
N TYR A 2 -38.68 8.26 40.60
CA TYR A 2 -37.92 8.74 39.44
C TYR A 2 -37.10 7.58 38.92
N SER A 3 -37.54 7.01 37.80
CA SER A 3 -36.73 6.05 37.04
C SER A 3 -35.59 6.82 36.38
N PHE A 4 -34.39 6.69 36.92
CA PHE A 4 -33.17 7.13 36.24
C PHE A 4 -32.65 5.93 35.45
N THR A 5 -32.91 5.91 34.15
CA THR A 5 -32.19 5.03 33.24
C THR A 5 -30.74 5.51 33.18
N VAL A 6 -29.83 4.76 33.77
CA VAL A 6 -28.39 5.02 33.66
C VAL A 6 -27.97 4.71 32.23
N VAL A 7 -27.61 5.74 31.46
CA VAL A 7 -27.00 5.57 30.13
C VAL A 7 -25.53 5.21 30.36
N THR A 8 -25.19 3.95 30.15
CA THR A 8 -23.80 3.51 30.19
C THR A 8 -23.13 3.86 28.86
N VAL A 9 -22.12 4.74 28.90
CA VAL A 9 -21.26 4.98 27.74
C VAL A 9 -20.33 3.78 27.62
N GLN A 10 -20.58 2.90 26.66
CA GLN A 10 -19.63 1.84 26.37
C GLN A 10 -18.42 2.44 25.64
N ALA A 11 -17.22 2.15 26.14
CA ALA A 11 -16.00 2.49 25.44
C ALA A 11 -15.90 1.59 24.19
N VAL A 12 -16.23 2.16 23.04
CA VAL A 12 -16.12 1.49 21.75
C VAL A 12 -14.64 1.27 21.47
N LYS A 13 -14.26 0.00 21.39
CA LYS A 13 -12.90 -0.43 21.08
C LYS A 13 -12.94 -1.35 19.88
N CYS A 14 -12.09 -1.08 18.89
CA CYS A 14 -11.99 -1.93 17.73
C CYS A 14 -11.04 -3.10 17.98
N PRO A 15 -11.25 -4.23 17.29
CA PRO A 15 -10.36 -5.39 17.42
C PRO A 15 -8.94 -5.04 16.94
N PRO A 16 -7.91 -5.61 17.58
CA PRO A 16 -6.53 -5.44 17.12
C PRO A 16 -6.39 -6.04 15.72
N ILE A 17 -5.68 -5.33 14.86
CA ILE A 17 -5.48 -5.74 13.48
C ILE A 17 -4.20 -6.53 13.36
N THR A 18 -4.25 -7.64 12.62
CA THR A 18 -3.08 -8.42 12.26
C THR A 18 -2.87 -8.26 10.77
N VAL A 19 -1.71 -7.72 10.38
CA VAL A 19 -1.29 -7.56 8.99
C VAL A 19 0.00 -8.34 8.75
N GLY A 20 0.33 -8.59 7.48
CA GLY A 20 1.61 -9.22 7.13
C GLY A 20 2.80 -8.30 7.43
N ASP A 21 3.99 -8.88 7.53
CA ASP A 21 5.23 -8.15 7.84
C ASP A 21 5.54 -7.02 6.85
N ASP A 22 5.08 -7.16 5.61
CA ASP A 22 5.28 -6.20 4.53
C ASP A 22 4.41 -4.94 4.64
N VAL A 23 3.40 -4.95 5.52
CA VAL A 23 2.49 -3.82 5.74
C VAL A 23 2.96 -3.03 6.97
N GLN A 24 3.17 -1.73 6.77
CA GLN A 24 3.45 -0.77 7.84
C GLN A 24 2.14 -0.15 8.31
N VAL A 25 1.87 -0.25 9.61
CA VAL A 25 0.69 0.37 10.23
C VAL A 25 1.14 1.59 11.03
N THR A 26 0.63 2.76 10.67
CA THR A 26 0.87 4.01 11.41
C THR A 26 -0.34 4.32 12.28
N GLY A 27 -0.14 4.31 13.60
CA GLY A 27 -1.13 4.65 14.62
C GLY A 27 -1.20 3.63 15.76
N ASP A 28 -2.00 3.93 16.77
CA ASP A 28 -2.17 3.09 17.97
C ASP A 28 -3.06 1.87 17.67
N SER A 29 -2.53 0.86 16.97
CA SER A 29 -3.24 -0.40 16.67
C SER A 29 -3.58 -1.23 17.92
N SER A 30 -2.95 -0.94 19.05
CA SER A 30 -3.15 -1.62 20.33
C SER A 30 -4.26 -1.01 21.19
N GLN A 31 -4.62 0.26 20.97
CA GLN A 31 -5.61 1.00 21.75
C GLN A 31 -6.48 1.85 20.82
N THR A 32 -7.30 1.17 20.02
CA THR A 32 -8.17 1.81 19.03
C THR A 32 -9.51 2.12 19.68
N SER A 33 -9.81 3.41 19.83
CA SER A 33 -11.09 3.91 20.33
C SER A 33 -11.95 4.46 19.18
N TYR A 34 -13.20 4.80 19.45
CA TYR A 34 -14.06 5.45 18.45
C TYR A 34 -13.35 6.62 17.78
N MET A 35 -13.41 6.69 16.44
CA MET A 35 -12.71 7.67 15.60
C MET A 35 -11.18 7.51 15.52
N SER A 36 -10.59 6.47 16.10
CA SER A 36 -9.20 6.12 15.82
C SER A 36 -9.04 5.78 14.33
N VAL A 37 -8.02 6.36 13.72
CA VAL A 37 -7.64 6.13 12.32
C VAL A 37 -6.30 5.41 12.31
N LEU A 38 -6.22 4.34 11.53
CA LEU A 38 -4.98 3.65 11.23
C LEU A 38 -4.67 3.82 9.77
N GLN A 39 -3.45 4.24 9.49
CA GLN A 39 -2.94 4.37 8.13
C GLN A 39 -2.05 3.19 7.80
N PHE A 40 -2.11 2.76 6.55
CA PHE A 40 -1.33 1.65 6.03
C PHE A 40 -0.41 2.12 4.92
N GLY A 41 0.79 1.58 4.91
CA GLY A 41 1.74 1.70 3.83
C GLY A 41 2.48 0.38 3.63
N CYS A 42 3.22 0.26 2.54
CA CYS A 42 4.10 -0.88 2.35
C CYS A 42 5.50 -0.57 2.89
N ARG A 43 6.17 -1.59 3.44
CA ARG A 43 7.52 -1.48 3.99
C ARG A 43 8.55 -1.10 2.91
N THR A 44 8.30 -1.54 1.69
CA THR A 44 9.20 -1.38 0.53
C THR A 44 8.42 -0.71 -0.59
N ASN A 45 9.09 0.16 -1.36
CA ASN A 45 8.54 0.75 -2.58
C ASN A 45 8.29 -0.28 -3.70
N LEU A 46 8.91 -1.46 -3.62
CA LEU A 46 8.62 -2.57 -4.55
C LEU A 46 7.21 -3.16 -4.39
N LEU A 47 6.57 -2.89 -3.26
CA LEU A 47 5.26 -3.43 -2.94
C LEU A 47 4.20 -2.35 -3.08
N VAL A 48 3.11 -2.71 -3.72
CA VAL A 48 1.94 -1.84 -3.88
C VAL A 48 0.89 -2.20 -2.84
N LEU A 49 0.29 -1.16 -2.27
CA LEU A 49 -0.80 -1.28 -1.33
C LEU A 49 -2.11 -1.53 -2.08
N TYR A 50 -2.68 -2.71 -1.92
CA TYR A 50 -3.99 -3.08 -2.45
C TYR A 50 -5.06 -2.94 -1.36
N GLY A 51 -5.93 -1.95 -1.53
CA GLY A 51 -7.03 -1.66 -0.63
C GLY A 51 -6.97 -0.26 -0.03
N PRO A 52 -7.72 0.01 1.06
CA PRO A 52 -7.80 1.34 1.64
C PRO A 52 -6.49 1.72 2.33
N SER A 53 -5.96 2.91 2.04
CA SER A 53 -4.76 3.46 2.69
C SER A 53 -4.98 3.83 4.16
N TYR A 54 -6.24 3.92 4.60
CA TYR A 54 -6.59 4.12 5.98
C TYR A 54 -7.91 3.42 6.32
N ILE A 55 -8.03 3.02 7.57
CA ILE A 55 -9.31 2.56 8.14
C ILE A 55 -9.61 3.31 9.43
N ARG A 56 -10.88 3.36 9.80
CA ARG A 56 -11.38 4.09 10.96
C ARG A 56 -12.24 3.20 11.83
N CYS A 57 -12.06 3.31 13.14
CA CYS A 57 -12.89 2.64 14.12
C CYS A 57 -14.25 3.35 14.23
N GLU A 58 -15.32 2.62 13.91
CA GLU A 58 -16.69 3.12 13.93
C GLU A 58 -17.35 2.92 15.29
N ALA A 59 -18.53 3.53 15.49
CA ALA A 59 -19.26 3.53 16.76
C ALA A 59 -19.81 2.14 17.14
N ASP A 60 -19.84 1.21 16.20
CA ASP A 60 -20.24 -0.18 16.40
C ASP A 60 -19.10 -1.07 16.92
N GLY A 61 -17.89 -0.52 17.07
CA GLY A 61 -16.70 -1.26 17.50
C GLY A 61 -16.03 -2.04 16.38
N ASN A 62 -16.40 -1.78 15.13
CA ASN A 62 -15.77 -2.39 13.97
C ASN A 62 -14.98 -1.36 13.15
N TRP A 63 -14.06 -1.88 12.35
CA TRP A 63 -13.37 -1.08 11.35
C TRP A 63 -14.30 -0.84 10.16
N ASN A 64 -14.30 0.39 9.64
CA ASN A 64 -15.11 0.76 8.47
C ASN A 64 -14.72 0.00 7.18
N ALA A 65 -13.51 -0.56 7.13
CA ALA A 65 -13.00 -1.33 6.02
C ALA A 65 -11.98 -2.37 6.50
N GLN A 66 -11.68 -3.34 5.64
CA GLN A 66 -10.66 -4.35 5.90
C GLN A 66 -9.25 -3.77 5.69
N PRO A 67 -8.24 -4.26 6.43
CA PRO A 67 -6.87 -3.85 6.23
C PRO A 67 -6.39 -4.20 4.80
N PRO A 68 -5.60 -3.33 4.17
CA PRO A 68 -5.03 -3.58 2.85
C PRO A 68 -3.92 -4.64 2.92
N ARG A 69 -3.51 -5.13 1.74
CA ARG A 69 -2.36 -6.02 1.57
C ARG A 69 -1.28 -5.36 0.72
N CYS A 70 -0.03 -5.73 0.95
CA CYS A 70 1.10 -5.29 0.13
C CYS A 70 1.53 -6.45 -0.77
N ASP A 71 1.51 -6.25 -2.08
CA ASP A 71 1.94 -7.26 -3.06
C ASP A 71 2.91 -6.67 -4.08
N VAL A 72 3.81 -7.51 -4.60
CA VAL A 72 4.74 -7.13 -5.66
C VAL A 72 3.94 -6.80 -6.91
N VAL A 73 4.14 -5.60 -7.44
CA VAL A 73 3.53 -5.20 -8.70
C VAL A 73 4.41 -5.67 -9.85
N LYS A 74 3.77 -6.23 -10.88
CA LYS A 74 4.41 -6.53 -12.15
C LYS A 74 4.00 -5.45 -13.15
N CYS A 75 4.87 -4.49 -13.38
CA CYS A 75 4.62 -3.43 -14.34
C CYS A 75 5.29 -3.74 -15.65
N LYS A 76 4.61 -3.47 -16.76
CA LYS A 76 5.24 -3.55 -18.07
C LYS A 76 6.32 -2.49 -18.13
N ALA A 77 7.55 -2.88 -18.49
CA ALA A 77 8.65 -1.95 -18.62
C ALA A 77 8.25 -0.83 -19.64
N PRO A 78 8.70 0.42 -19.42
CA PRO A 78 8.34 1.55 -20.29
C PRO A 78 8.72 1.24 -21.74
N MET A 79 7.85 1.65 -22.69
CA MET A 79 8.14 1.49 -24.11
C MET A 79 9.29 2.42 -24.51
N ILE A 80 10.48 1.86 -24.70
CA ILE A 80 11.64 2.59 -25.18
C ILE A 80 11.58 2.66 -26.71
N HIS A 81 11.57 3.87 -27.28
CA HIS A 81 11.75 4.04 -28.73
C HIS A 81 13.23 3.76 -29.05
N ASN A 82 13.49 2.81 -29.96
CA ASN A 82 14.82 2.38 -30.41
C ASN A 82 15.76 1.73 -29.35
N GLY A 83 15.24 1.31 -28.19
CA GLY A 83 16.00 0.59 -27.17
C GLY A 83 15.36 -0.74 -26.81
N LYS A 84 16.12 -1.63 -26.15
CA LYS A 84 15.61 -2.87 -25.57
C LYS A 84 15.86 -2.85 -24.06
N VAL A 85 14.92 -3.41 -23.29
CA VAL A 85 15.13 -3.68 -21.86
C VAL A 85 15.89 -5.01 -21.76
N ASP A 86 16.99 -5.04 -20.99
CA ASP A 86 17.72 -6.30 -20.80
C ASP A 86 16.92 -7.23 -19.88
N ASN A 87 16.63 -8.44 -20.35
CA ASN A 87 16.16 -9.60 -19.57
C ASN A 87 14.89 -9.51 -18.69
N ASN A 88 14.18 -8.38 -18.61
CA ASN A 88 12.86 -8.33 -17.96
C ASN A 88 11.87 -7.44 -18.73
N GLU A 89 10.85 -8.05 -19.35
CA GLU A 89 9.72 -7.32 -19.97
C GLU A 89 8.84 -6.63 -18.91
N TYR A 90 9.01 -7.01 -17.64
CA TYR A 90 8.30 -6.50 -16.48
C TYR A 90 9.28 -6.03 -15.40
N ALA A 91 8.99 -4.91 -14.73
CA ALA A 91 9.65 -4.52 -13.49
C ALA A 91 8.86 -5.05 -12.28
N GLU A 92 9.58 -5.41 -11.22
CA GLU A 92 9.03 -6.00 -10.00
C GLU A 92 9.03 -4.98 -8.86
N GLY A 93 8.33 -3.86 -9.06
CA GLY A 93 8.20 -2.83 -8.04
C GLY A 93 7.89 -1.43 -8.56
N ASP A 94 7.36 -0.56 -7.70
CA ASP A 94 7.18 0.86 -8.00
C ASP A 94 8.52 1.60 -7.81
N GLY A 95 9.02 2.19 -8.89
CA GLY A 95 10.31 2.89 -8.92
C GLY A 95 11.54 2.03 -9.21
N ASP A 96 11.36 0.78 -9.64
CA ASP A 96 12.47 -0.10 -10.04
C ASP A 96 13.20 0.46 -11.28
N GLU A 97 14.54 0.38 -11.26
CA GLU A 97 15.41 0.88 -12.32
C GLU A 97 15.67 -0.22 -13.35
N VAL A 98 15.24 -0.01 -14.59
CA VAL A 98 15.52 -0.93 -15.70
C VAL A 98 16.64 -0.38 -16.58
N ASP A 99 17.68 -1.19 -16.76
CA ASP A 99 18.80 -0.90 -17.64
C ASP A 99 18.37 -0.94 -19.11
N MET A 100 18.66 0.13 -19.85
CA MET A 100 18.40 0.20 -21.29
C MET A 100 19.63 -0.26 -22.06
N VAL A 101 19.46 -1.23 -22.95
CA VAL A 101 20.52 -1.67 -23.87
C VAL A 101 20.31 -1.03 -25.24
N PRO A 102 21.33 -0.41 -25.84
CA PRO A 102 21.25 0.11 -27.20
C PRO A 102 21.03 -1.03 -28.21
N GLY A 103 20.26 -0.75 -29.26
CA GLY A 103 20.13 -1.64 -30.41
C GLY A 103 21.43 -1.78 -31.21
N PRO A 104 21.56 -2.80 -32.08
CA PRO A 104 22.78 -3.08 -32.84
C PRO A 104 23.20 -1.98 -33.85
N SER A 105 22.36 -0.96 -34.08
CA SER A 105 22.58 0.14 -35.02
C SER A 105 22.47 1.54 -34.43
N GLU A 106 22.30 1.68 -33.11
CA GLU A 106 22.05 2.96 -32.43
C GLU A 106 23.26 3.35 -31.55
N SER A 107 23.45 4.64 -31.29
CA SER A 107 24.45 5.13 -30.31
C SER A 107 24.17 4.56 -28.91
N PRO A 108 25.19 4.36 -28.05
CA PRO A 108 24.97 3.85 -26.70
C PRO A 108 24.12 4.84 -25.89
N VAL A 109 22.85 4.50 -25.69
CA VAL A 109 21.99 5.19 -24.72
C VAL A 109 22.27 4.53 -23.38
N THR A 110 23.29 4.98 -22.67
CA THR A 110 23.43 4.66 -21.24
C THR A 110 22.40 5.47 -20.49
N GLY A 111 21.22 4.89 -20.28
CA GLY A 111 20.16 5.51 -19.51
C GLY A 111 19.39 4.44 -18.74
N ALA A 112 18.96 4.81 -17.55
CA ALA A 112 18.08 4.03 -16.71
C ALA A 112 16.66 4.58 -16.81
N ALA A 113 15.67 3.71 -16.89
CA ALA A 113 14.26 4.10 -16.87
C ALA A 113 13.59 3.60 -15.59
N GLN A 114 12.76 4.44 -14.98
CA GLN A 114 12.00 4.06 -13.78
C GLN A 114 10.61 3.55 -14.19
N CYS A 115 10.19 2.42 -13.62
CA CYS A 115 8.83 1.95 -13.77
C CYS A 115 7.90 2.68 -12.80
N ASN A 116 6.90 3.37 -13.34
CA ASN A 116 5.83 3.96 -12.55
C ASN A 116 4.62 3.03 -12.63
N CYS A 117 4.31 2.40 -11.51
CA CYS A 117 3.23 1.46 -11.40
C CYS A 117 2.00 2.21 -10.88
N ASP A 118 1.06 2.54 -11.78
CA ASP A 118 -0.17 3.23 -11.37
C ASP A 118 -0.89 2.41 -10.27
N THR A 119 -0.86 2.94 -9.05
CA THR A 119 -1.56 2.38 -7.89
C THR A 119 -3.00 2.89 -7.94
N GLN A 120 -3.96 1.96 -8.02
CA GLN A 120 -5.39 2.26 -8.21
C GLN A 120 -6.11 2.45 -6.87
#